data_AF-A0A9D6ES20-F1
#
_entry.id   AF-A0A9D6ES20-F1
#
_cell.length_a   1.000
_cell.length_b   1.000
_cell.length_c   1.000
_cell.angle_alpha   90.00
_cell.angle_beta   90.00
_cell.angle_gamma   90.00
#
_symmetry.space_group_name_H-M   'P 1'
#
loop_
_entity.id
_entity.type
_entity.pdbx_description
1 polymer ?
#
loop_
_entity_poly.entity_id
_entity_poly.type
_entity_poly.pdbx_seq_one_letter_code
_entity_poly.pdbx_strand_id
1 'polypeptide(L)'
;MQPDIGLIGHAYWDFFDHKVPLTCASLTEALNANQFQITYLRHPFLPYSTKVKYLPLWPIILKIYLAVRPFQYIFGKQFFLCAQK
;
A
#
# COMPACT_ATOMS: atom_id res chain seq x y z
N MET A 1 -1.42 -6.83 -4.79
CA MET A 1 -0.83 -5.72 -4.01
C MET A 1 -1.55 -4.47 -4.46
N GLN A 2 -2.28 -3.78 -3.59
CA GLN A 2 -3.10 -2.65 -4.00
C GLN A 2 -2.38 -1.33 -3.73
N PRO A 3 -1.97 -0.57 -4.75
CA PRO A 3 -1.49 0.78 -4.54
C PRO A 3 -2.63 1.72 -4.14
N ASP A 4 -2.26 2.81 -3.47
CA ASP A 4 -3.20 3.87 -3.19
C ASP A 4 -3.26 4.81 -4.39
N ILE A 5 -4.42 4.92 -5.04
CA ILE A 5 -4.57 5.80 -6.21
C ILE A 5 -4.25 7.26 -5.87
N GLY A 6 -4.47 7.70 -4.62
CA GLY A 6 -4.11 9.04 -4.16
C GLY A 6 -2.59 9.30 -4.14
N LEU A 7 -1.77 8.24 -4.03
CA LEU A 7 -0.31 8.37 -3.97
C LEU A 7 0.39 8.23 -5.34
N ILE A 8 -0.27 7.59 -6.32
CA ILE A 8 0.31 7.28 -7.63
C ILE A 8 -0.44 7.89 -8.82
N GLY A 9 -1.66 8.39 -8.61
CA GLY A 9 -2.47 9.03 -9.65
C GLY A 9 -2.73 8.12 -10.85
N HIS A 10 -2.46 8.66 -12.06
CA HIS A 10 -2.67 7.96 -13.33
C HIS A 10 -2.02 6.58 -13.37
N ALA A 11 -0.82 6.42 -12.80
CA ALA A 11 -0.08 5.17 -12.87
C ALA A 11 -0.88 3.99 -12.33
N TYR A 12 -1.86 4.22 -11.46
CA TYR A 12 -2.81 3.20 -11.03
C TYR A 12 -3.42 2.45 -12.23
N TRP A 13 -3.76 3.13 -13.32
CA TRP A 13 -4.42 2.51 -14.45
C TRP A 13 -3.47 1.77 -15.41
N ASP A 14 -2.16 1.72 -15.12
CA ASP A 14 -1.18 0.98 -15.93
C ASP A 14 -1.40 -0.56 -15.83
N PHE A 15 -2.17 -1.02 -14.83
CA PHE A 15 -2.49 -2.43 -14.61
C PHE A 15 -3.94 -2.75 -14.98
N PHE A 16 -4.14 -3.74 -15.86
CA PHE A 16 -5.45 -4.10 -16.42
C PHE A 16 -6.47 -4.56 -15.36
N ASP A 17 -6.01 -5.13 -14.24
CA ASP A 17 -6.86 -5.60 -13.16
C ASP A 17 -7.40 -4.47 -12.25
N HIS A 18 -6.91 -3.24 -12.40
CA HIS A 18 -7.42 -2.10 -11.65
C HIS A 18 -8.72 -1.57 -12.27
N LYS A 19 -9.85 -1.98 -11.66
CA LYS A 19 -11.20 -1.60 -12.08
C LYS A 19 -11.87 -0.55 -11.20
N VAL A 20 -11.45 -0.48 -9.94
CA VAL A 20 -12.02 0.41 -8.92
C VAL A 20 -10.88 1.26 -8.36
N PRO A 21 -11.02 2.60 -8.29
CA PRO A 21 -10.02 3.44 -7.66
C PRO A 21 -10.05 3.23 -6.14
N LEU A 22 -8.98 2.68 -5.57
CA LEU A 22 -8.90 2.41 -4.13
C LEU A 22 -7.88 3.32 -3.44
N THR A 23 -8.31 3.91 -2.34
CA THR A 23 -7.46 4.59 -1.35
C THR A 23 -7.56 3.83 -0.03
N CYS A 24 -6.61 4.10 0.88
CA CYS A 24 -6.67 3.58 2.25
C CYS A 24 -8.01 3.97 2.94
N ALA A 25 -8.49 5.19 2.68
CA ALA A 25 -9.74 5.70 3.25
C ALA A 25 -10.98 5.00 2.66
N SER A 26 -11.05 4.85 1.33
CA SER A 26 -12.21 4.22 0.68
C SER A 26 -12.37 2.75 1.07
N LEU A 27 -11.25 2.03 1.24
CA LEU A 27 -11.31 0.64 1.69
C LEU A 27 -11.66 0.52 3.17
N THR A 28 -11.18 1.46 3.99
CA THR A 28 -11.57 1.57 5.41
C THR A 28 -13.08 1.79 5.55
N GLU A 29 -13.64 2.71 4.77
CA GLU A 29 -15.08 2.98 4.73
C GLU A 29 -15.88 1.73 4.34
N ALA A 30 -15.47 1.05 3.26
CA ALA A 30 -16.13 -0.16 2.79
C ALA A 30 -16.12 -1.28 3.85
N LEU A 31 -15.02 -1.47 4.56
CA LEU A 31 -14.91 -2.47 5.64
C LEU A 31 -15.82 -2.13 6.82
N ASN A 32 -15.81 -0.87 7.26
CA ASN A 32 -16.67 -0.41 8.34
C ASN A 32 -18.16 -0.54 7.98
N ALA A 33 -18.54 -0.21 6.74
CA ALA A 33 -19.91 -0.38 6.24
C ALA A 33 -20.36 -1.85 6.25
N ASN A 34 -19.41 -2.78 6.12
CA ASN A 34 -19.64 -4.22 6.22
C ASN A 34 -19.40 -4.80 7.63
N GLN A 35 -19.38 -3.94 8.65
CA GLN A 35 -19.23 -4.30 10.06
C GLN A 35 -17.90 -4.98 10.43
N PHE A 36 -16.87 -4.81 9.60
CA PHE A 36 -15.52 -5.23 9.97
C PHE A 36 -14.88 -4.23 10.92
N GLN A 37 -14.09 -4.73 11.86
CA GLN A 37 -13.24 -3.94 12.75
C GLN A 37 -11.80 -3.95 12.23
N ILE A 38 -11.26 -2.77 11.95
CA ILE A 38 -9.86 -2.64 11.51
C ILE A 38 -8.94 -2.81 12.72
N THR A 39 -8.13 -3.86 12.72
CA THR A 39 -7.21 -4.18 13.83
C THR A 39 -5.82 -3.61 13.61
N TYR A 40 -5.45 -3.36 12.35
CA TYR A 40 -4.15 -2.82 12.00
C TYR A 40 -4.25 -2.02 10.72
N LEU A 41 -3.58 -0.86 10.69
CA LEU A 41 -3.52 0.01 9.53
C LEU A 41 -2.12 0.59 9.38
N ARG A 42 -1.55 0.49 8.19
CA ARG A 42 -0.26 1.06 7.83
C ARG A 42 -0.34 1.74 6.48
N HIS A 43 -0.30 3.06 6.49
CA HIS A 43 -0.34 3.90 5.28
C HIS A 43 0.61 5.09 5.45
N PRO A 44 1.41 5.43 4.42
CA PRO A 44 1.88 4.54 3.35
C PRO A 44 2.77 3.39 3.87
N PHE A 45 2.99 2.35 3.06
CA PHE A 45 3.75 1.16 3.46
C PHE A 45 4.82 0.73 2.46
N LEU A 46 4.44 0.08 1.35
CA LEU A 46 5.39 -0.45 0.35
C LEU A 46 5.47 0.46 -0.88
N PRO A 47 6.57 0.39 -1.67
CA PRO A 47 6.68 1.09 -2.94
C PRO A 47 5.63 0.66 -3.95
N TYR A 48 5.41 1.48 -4.99
CA TYR A 48 4.35 1.26 -6.00
C TYR A 48 4.45 -0.10 -6.69
N SER A 49 5.66 -0.50 -7.07
CA SER A 49 5.92 -1.76 -7.75
C SER A 49 7.20 -2.39 -7.19
N THR A 50 7.21 -3.71 -7.11
CA THR A 50 8.43 -4.50 -6.82
C THR A 50 9.20 -4.84 -8.10
N LYS A 51 8.63 -4.56 -9.28
CA LYS A 51 9.28 -4.81 -10.59
C LYS A 51 10.31 -3.74 -10.96
N VAL A 52 10.70 -2.86 -10.03
CA VAL A 52 11.72 -1.87 -10.31
C VAL A 52 13.03 -2.61 -10.58
N LYS A 53 13.49 -2.55 -11.83
CA LYS A 53 14.70 -3.20 -12.34
C LYS A 53 15.95 -2.91 -11.49
N TYR A 54 15.93 -1.82 -10.73
CA TYR A 54 17.04 -1.29 -9.93
C TYR A 54 16.81 -1.35 -8.42
N LEU A 55 15.75 -1.99 -7.92
CA LEU A 55 15.64 -2.19 -6.47
C LEU A 55 16.58 -3.36 -6.11
N PRO A 56 17.73 -3.13 -5.46
CA PRO A 56 18.52 -4.24 -4.98
C PRO A 56 17.68 -4.88 -3.87
N LEU A 57 17.04 -6.02 -4.18
CA LEU A 57 16.29 -6.84 -3.23
C LEU A 57 17.23 -7.54 -2.24
N TRP A 58 18.29 -6.87 -1.84
CA TRP A 58 19.22 -7.33 -0.83
C TRP A 58 18.47 -7.39 0.50
N PRO A 59 18.45 -8.56 1.18
CA PRO A 59 17.65 -8.75 2.38
C PRO A 59 17.91 -7.70 3.47
N ILE A 60 19.12 -7.16 3.55
CA ILE A 60 19.51 -6.15 4.53
C ILE A 60 18.80 -4.81 4.27
N ILE A 61 18.76 -4.35 3.02
CA ILE A 61 18.09 -3.08 2.64
C ILE A 61 16.59 -3.20 2.88
N LEU A 62 16.00 -4.35 2.54
CA LEU A 62 14.59 -4.62 2.80
C LEU A 62 14.28 -4.62 4.30
N LYS A 63 15.12 -5.25 5.13
CA LYS A 63 14.98 -5.22 6.59
C LYS A 63 15.02 -3.79 7.14
N ILE A 64 15.99 -2.98 6.69
CA ILE A 64 16.10 -1.57 7.10
C ILE A 64 14.85 -0.80 6.69
N TYR A 65 14.37 -0.96 5.44
CA TYR A 65 13.16 -0.31 4.96
C TYR A 65 11.91 -0.68 5.79
N LEU A 66 11.76 -1.96 6.13
CA LEU A 66 10.64 -2.44 6.93
C LEU A 66 10.71 -1.97 8.39
N ALA A 67 11.91 -1.81 8.94
CA ALA A 67 12.14 -1.36 10.31
C ALA A 67 12.01 0.16 10.48
N VAL A 68 12.42 0.95 9.49
CA VAL A 68 12.51 2.42 9.60
C VAL A 68 11.29 3.09 8.97
N ARG A 69 10.36 3.51 9.82
CA ARG A 69 9.07 4.12 9.41
C ARG A 69 9.21 5.35 8.49
N PRO A 70 10.16 6.29 8.68
CA PRO A 70 10.36 7.43 7.77
C PRO A 70 10.49 7.06 6.28
N PHE A 71 11.19 5.96 5.95
CA PHE A 71 11.33 5.55 4.55
C PHE A 71 10.01 5.17 3.91
N GLN A 72 9.05 4.71 4.70
CA GLN A 72 7.73 4.35 4.20
C GLN A 72 6.93 5.59 3.81
N TYR A 73 7.12 6.73 4.49
CA TYR A 73 6.50 8.00 4.09
C TYR A 73 7.09 8.57 2.80
N ILE A 74 8.40 8.39 2.57
CA ILE A 74 9.08 8.92 1.39
C ILE A 74 8.80 8.05 0.15
N PHE A 75 8.91 6.72 0.30
CA PHE A 75 8.87 5.79 -0.83
C PHE A 75 7.57 5.00 -0.95
N GLY A 76 6.76 4.97 0.11
CA GLY A 76 5.56 4.15 0.14
C GLY A 76 4.45 4.74 -0.73
N LYS A 77 3.85 3.86 -1.54
CA LYS A 77 2.77 4.15 -2.49
C LYS A 77 1.58 3.20 -2.33
N GLN A 78 1.69 2.27 -1.40
CA GLN A 78 0.67 1.28 -1.05
C GLN A 78 0.29 1.44 0.42
N PHE A 79 -0.77 0.78 0.84
CA PHE A 79 -1.15 0.65 2.25
C PHE A 79 -1.29 -0.84 2.61
N PHE A 80 -1.30 -1.12 3.91
CA PHE A 80 -1.58 -2.44 4.45
C PHE A 80 -2.59 -2.30 5.58
N LEU A 81 -3.58 -3.19 5.59
CA LEU A 81 -4.62 -3.19 6.61
C LEU A 81 -4.98 -4.62 6.97
N CYS A 82 -5.35 -4.82 8.23
CA CYS A 82 -5.98 -6.03 8.72
C CYS A 82 -7.33 -5.68 9.31
N ALA A 83 -8.35 -6.48 9.01
CA ALA A 83 -9.67 -6.33 9.58
C ALA A 83 -10.23 -7.69 10.00
N GLN A 84 -11.04 -7.69 11.06
CA GLN A 84 -11.71 -8.87 11.60
C GLN A 84 -13.22 -8.60 11.65
N LYS A 85 -14.03 -9.66 11.62
CA LYS A 85 -15.48 -9.57 11.76
C LYS A 85 -15.90 -9.89 13.18
#